data_AF-A0A914R6S0-F1
#
_entry.id   AF-A0A914R6S0-F1
#
_cell.length_a   1.000
_cell.length_b   1.000
_cell.length_c   1.000
_cell.angle_alpha   90.00
_cell.angle_beta   90.00
_cell.angle_gamma   90.00
#
_symmetry.space_group_name_H-M   'P 1'
#
loop_
_entity.id
_entity.type
_entity.pdbx_description
1 polymer ?
#
loop_
_entity_poly.entity_id
_entity_poly.type
_entity_poly.pdbx_seq_one_letter_code
_entity_poly.pdbx_strand_id
1 'polypeptide(L)' 'MAGRSPFDVVGMAGDAEQNTEDYLFQIILEKQIRIPRSLSVKAATVLKGFLNKSIL' A
#
# COMPACT_ATOMS: atom_id res chain seq x y z
N MET A 1 0.52 10.65 -9.38
CA MET A 1 0.80 9.77 -8.23
C MET A 1 -0.25 9.98 -7.17
N ALA A 2 -0.39 9.09 -6.18
CA ALA A 2 -1.49 9.14 -5.20
C ALA A 2 -1.31 10.17 -4.08
N GLY A 3 -0.12 10.76 -3.92
CA GLY A 3 0.16 11.76 -2.89
C GLY A 3 0.29 11.22 -1.46
N ARG A 4 0.21 9.89 -1.28
CA ARG A 4 0.39 9.18 -0.01
C ARG A 4 1.00 7.80 -0.24
N SER A 5 1.51 7.18 0.83
CA SER A 5 2.04 5.81 0.77
C SER A 5 0.94 4.80 0.37
N PRO A 6 1.24 3.77 -0.44
CA PRO A 6 0.30 2.69 -0.73
C PRO A 6 0.01 1.79 0.49
N PHE A 7 0.83 1.89 1.54
CA PHE A 7 0.70 1.17 2.81
C PHE A 7 0.14 2.04 3.93
N ASP A 8 -0.25 3.27 3.61
CA ASP A 8 -0.79 4.22 4.58
C ASP A 8 -2.07 3.67 5.24
N VAL A 9 -2.13 3.78 6.57
CA VAL A 9 -3.20 3.21 7.40
C VAL A 9 -4.14 4.33 7.82
N VAL A 10 -4.93 4.82 6.85
CA VAL A 10 -5.86 5.94 7.09
C VAL A 10 -6.93 5.54 8.10
N GLY A 11 -7.01 6.28 9.22
CA GLY A 11 -8.06 6.14 10.23
C GLY A 11 -7.66 5.32 11.47
N MET A 12 -6.41 4.87 11.59
CA MET A 12 -5.95 3.96 12.64
C MET A 12 -5.04 4.60 13.70
N ALA A 13 -4.87 5.92 13.66
CA ALA A 13 -4.01 6.68 14.57
C ALA A 13 -4.41 6.62 16.07
N GLY A 14 -5.50 5.94 16.43
CA GLY A 14 -5.97 5.79 17.80
C GLY A 14 -5.64 4.45 18.47
N ASP A 15 -5.20 3.44 17.71
CA ASP A 15 -4.88 2.11 18.25
C ASP A 15 -3.37 1.94 18.39
N ALA A 16 -2.88 1.75 19.61
CA ALA A 16 -1.45 1.64 19.89
C ALA A 16 -0.81 0.40 19.22
N GLU A 17 -1.56 -0.69 19.07
CA GLU A 17 -1.11 -1.92 18.40
C GLU A 17 -0.84 -1.73 16.89
N GLN A 18 -1.54 -0.78 16.26
CA GLN A 18 -1.47 -0.51 14.83
C GLN A 18 -0.41 0.55 14.47
N ASN A 19 0.25 1.13 15.48
CA ASN A 19 1.38 2.06 15.34
C ASN A 19 2.74 1.36 15.54
N THR A 20 2.86 0.11 15.09
CA THR A 20 4.08 -0.69 15.19
C THR A 20 4.64 -1.06 13.81
N GLU A 21 5.96 -1.30 13.74
CA GLU A 21 6.60 -1.73 12.48
C GLU A 21 6.13 -3.13 12.05
N ASP A 22 5.88 -4.03 12.99
CA ASP A 22 5.36 -5.38 12.71
C ASP A 22 4.00 -5.33 12.00
N TYR A 23 3.10 -4.44 12.45
CA TYR A 23 1.82 -4.23 11.80
C TYR A 23 1.97 -3.66 10.38
N LEU A 24 2.92 -2.74 10.19
CA LEU A 24 3.25 -2.23 8.85
C LEU A 24 3.80 -3.33 7.94
N PHE A 25 4.69 -4.20 8.43
CA PHE A 25 5.20 -5.33 7.65
C PHE A 25 4.09 -6.30 7.27
N GLN A 26 3.19 -6.61 8.20
CA GLN A 26 2.00 -7.41 7.91
C GLN A 26 1.17 -6.77 6.78
N ILE A 27 0.94 -5.46 6.82
CA ILE A 27 0.25 -4.74 5.74
C ILE A 27 1.00 -4.87 4.41
N ILE A 28 2.31 -4.67 4.40
CA ILE A 28 3.14 -4.77 3.19
C ILE A 28 3.03 -6.17 2.58
N LEU A 29 3.01 -7.23 3.39
CA LEU A 29 2.96 -8.61 2.93
C LEU A 29 1.55 -9.08 2.56
N GLU A 30 0.54 -8.76 3.35
CA GLU A 30 -0.79 -9.38 3.23
C GLU A 30 -1.81 -8.49 2.52
N LYS A 31 -1.76 -7.16 2.74
CA LYS A 31 -2.80 -6.26 2.23
C LYS A 31 -2.70 -6.07 0.72
N GLN A 32 -3.80 -6.25 0.01
CA GLN A 32 -3.85 -5.94 -1.42
C GLN A 32 -3.73 -4.43 -1.66
N ILE A 33 -2.77 -4.02 -2.50
CA ILE A 33 -2.57 -2.61 -2.86
C ILE A 33 -3.61 -2.18 -3.89
N ARG A 34 -4.38 -1.12 -3.58
CA ARG A 34 -5.39 -0.56 -4.49
C ARG A 34 -4.84 0.66 -5.23
N ILE A 35 -4.84 0.59 -6.57
CA ILE A 35 -4.41 1.70 -7.42
C ILE A 35 -5.56 2.70 -7.62
N PRO A 36 -5.38 4.01 -7.33
CA PRO A 36 -6.41 5.02 -7.58
C PRO A 36 -6.86 5.10 -9.03
N ARG A 37 -8.18 5.23 -9.25
CA ARG A 37 -8.78 5.34 -10.58
C ARG A 37 -8.42 6.64 -11.33
N SER A 38 -7.94 7.65 -10.62
CA SER A 38 -7.46 8.91 -11.20
C SER A 38 -6.11 8.79 -11.92
N LEU A 39 -5.41 7.66 -11.77
CA LEU A 39 -4.16 7.41 -12.46
C LEU A 39 -4.41 6.93 -13.89
N SER A 40 -3.56 7.38 -14.81
CA SER A 40 -3.51 6.83 -16.17
C SER A 40 -3.24 5.32 -16.15
N VAL A 41 -3.72 4.60 -17.18
CA VAL A 41 -3.50 3.16 -17.34
C VAL A 41 -2.00 2.82 -17.32
N LYS A 42 -1.17 3.61 -18.02
CA LYS A 42 0.29 3.40 -18.03
C LYS A 42 0.90 3.48 -16.64
N ALA A 43 0.54 4.50 -15.86
CA ALA A 43 1.03 4.65 -14.49
C ALA A 43 0.54 3.51 -13.59
N ALA A 44 -0.73 3.10 -13.74
CA ALA A 44 -1.29 1.98 -12.99
C ALA A 44 -0.57 0.66 -13.30
N THR A 45 -0.28 0.38 -14.57
CA THR A 45 0.45 -0.83 -14.99
C THR A 45 1.87 -0.87 -14.43
N VAL A 46 2.60 0.25 -14.52
CA VAL A 46 3.97 0.35 -13.99
C VAL A 46 3.97 0.14 -12.47
N LEU A 47 3.06 0.78 -11.74
CA LEU A 47 2.95 0.62 -10.28
C LEU A 47 2.61 -0.82 -9.87
N LYS A 48 1.69 -1.48 -10.58
CA LYS A 48 1.35 -2.89 -10.32
C LYS A 48 2.54 -3.81 -10.56
N GLY A 49 3.34 -3.55 -11.59
CA GLY A 49 4.54 -4.32 -11.89
C GLY A 49 5.59 -4.21 -10.78
N PHE A 50 5.90 -2.99 -10.33
CA PHE A 50 6.87 -2.78 -9.26
C PHE A 50 6.43 -3.26 -7.88
N LEU A 51 5.13 -3.21 -7.59
CA LEU A 51 4.57 -3.58 -6.28
C LEU A 51 4.06 -5.03 -6.25
N ASN A 52 4.47 -5.86 -7.21
CA ASN A 52 4.10 -7.26 -7.24
C ASN A 52 4.83 -8.03 -6.14
N LYS A 53 4.08 -8.71 -5.27
CA LYS A 53 4.62 -9.47 -4.12
C LYS A 53 5.15 -10.85 -4.51
N SER A 54 4.77 -11.37 -5.68
CA SER A 54 5.13 -12.71 -6.15
C SER A 54 6.60 -12.85 -6.60
N ILE A 55 7.43 -11.86 -6.32
CA ILE A 55 8.84 -11.79 -6.73
C ILE A 55 9.81 -12.01 -5.56
N LEU A 56 9.29 -12.20 -4.35
CA LEU A 56 10.00 -12.72 -3.17
C LEU A 56 9.72 -14.21 -3.02
#